data_AF-A0A6M0IMW5-F1
#
_entry.id   AF-A0A6M0IMW5-F1
#
_cell.length_a   1.000
_cell.length_b   1.000
_cell.length_c   1.000
_cell.angle_alpha   90.00
_cell.angle_beta   90.00
_cell.angle_gamma   90.00
#
_symmetry.space_group_name_H-M   'P 1'
#
loop_
_entity.id
_entity.type
_entity.pdbx_description
1 polymer ?
#
loop_
_entity_poly.entity_id
_entity_poly.type
_entity_poly.pdbx_seq_one_letter_code
_entity_poly.pdbx_strand_id
1 'polypeptide(L)'
;MAHFFDAATALPLVDCPLQVGQKRAIGLFGGDFYGNDLGVIVDQSLVRMQEKTRKYGMRYFDLTALKPGQTILHAYAGIYEYALPIPVNVTKKMSTPQGKLAQRQGIVDEARSHVGKAHYLWGSAGNTPGLSDGAQYKPATAKMLTDSFAPNEPYVQTAFTDINGRNTCAGSCNNFPQLTVQEVNDFLRAGTAVLQNKVTPRTYSLKGKIKPIGKANNGIVWGEPCAGRKHFDCIGFVNYCIAKFWAPKTAFGLDIKVLMTNPNMAGFVEVTDPTDVLNGDVIGQYNTENGWHHIGLVYMSGKTAKVVQAADSPIGVTDSDDYKPSSWSKRIRLMDNLL
;
A
#
# COMPACT_ATOMS: atom_id res chain seq x y z
N MET A 1 10.59 -36.22 16.18
CA MET A 1 11.09 -35.94 14.82
C MET A 1 11.41 -34.45 14.74
N ALA A 2 12.60 -34.10 14.28
CA ALA A 2 13.02 -32.71 14.26
C ALA A 2 12.41 -31.98 13.05
N HIS A 3 12.19 -30.68 13.18
CA HIS A 3 11.66 -29.86 12.10
C HIS A 3 12.21 -28.43 12.17
N PHE A 4 12.47 -27.87 11.00
CA PHE A 4 12.79 -26.45 10.85
C PHE A 4 11.51 -25.62 10.91
N PHE A 5 11.60 -24.44 11.48
CA PHE A 5 10.51 -23.47 11.57
C PHE A 5 11.02 -22.05 11.37
N ASP A 6 10.15 -21.16 10.93
CA ASP A 6 10.47 -19.75 10.80
C ASP A 6 10.47 -19.12 12.20
N ALA A 7 11.59 -18.55 12.63
CA ALA A 7 11.74 -18.09 14.01
C ALA A 7 10.85 -16.89 14.36
N ALA A 8 10.35 -16.15 13.37
CA ALA A 8 9.46 -15.02 13.59
C ALA A 8 7.99 -15.45 13.72
N THR A 9 7.58 -16.48 12.97
CA THR A 9 6.18 -16.91 12.89
C THR A 9 5.89 -18.23 13.61
N ALA A 10 6.92 -18.97 14.02
CA ALA A 10 6.85 -20.32 14.58
C ALA A 10 6.19 -21.37 13.65
N LEU A 11 5.98 -21.04 12.38
CA LEU A 11 5.41 -21.96 11.40
C LEU A 11 6.49 -22.92 10.84
N PRO A 12 6.14 -24.19 10.55
CA PRO A 12 7.07 -25.10 9.89
C PRO A 12 7.58 -24.55 8.55
N LEU A 13 8.87 -24.72 8.29
CA LEU A 13 9.47 -24.36 7.01
C LEU A 13 9.37 -25.54 6.04
N VAL A 14 8.93 -25.26 4.81
CA VAL A 14 8.99 -26.19 3.68
C VAL A 14 9.99 -25.74 2.62
N ASP A 15 10.30 -24.45 2.58
CA ASP A 15 11.37 -23.82 1.80
C ASP A 15 11.93 -22.60 2.54
N CYS A 16 13.06 -22.09 2.05
CA CYS A 16 13.71 -20.91 2.61
C CYS A 16 14.20 -19.98 1.50
N PRO A 17 13.32 -19.17 0.88
CA PRO A 17 13.74 -18.15 -0.07
C PRO A 17 14.58 -17.05 0.63
N LEU A 18 15.67 -16.65 -0.01
CA LEU A 18 16.56 -15.57 0.39
C LEU A 18 16.99 -14.73 -0.83
N GLN A 19 17.32 -13.47 -0.62
CA GLN A 19 18.05 -12.63 -1.57
C GLN A 19 19.50 -12.42 -1.10
N VAL A 20 20.47 -12.25 -2.00
CA VAL A 20 21.85 -11.91 -1.61
C VAL A 20 21.88 -10.71 -0.66
N GLY A 21 22.54 -10.87 0.48
CA GLY A 21 22.60 -9.90 1.56
C GLY A 21 21.43 -9.97 2.56
N GLN A 22 20.33 -10.64 2.22
CA GLN A 22 19.19 -10.85 3.12
C GLN A 22 19.58 -11.79 4.26
N LYS A 23 19.04 -11.49 5.43
CA LYS A 23 19.15 -12.30 6.63
C LYS A 23 17.79 -12.90 6.99
N ARG A 24 17.74 -14.17 7.37
CA ARG A 24 16.53 -14.84 7.89
C ARG A 24 16.84 -15.65 9.14
N ALA A 25 16.03 -15.45 10.16
CA ALA A 25 16.10 -16.24 11.39
C ALA A 25 15.23 -17.49 11.27
N ILE A 26 15.81 -18.65 11.56
CA ILE A 26 15.14 -19.94 11.55
C ILE A 26 15.37 -20.66 12.87
N GLY A 27 14.47 -21.56 13.22
CA GLY A 27 14.60 -22.45 14.36
C GLY A 27 14.62 -23.90 13.93
N LEU A 28 15.24 -24.74 14.76
CA LEU A 28 15.18 -26.19 14.71
C LEU A 28 14.64 -26.67 16.06
N PHE A 29 13.54 -27.42 16.04
CA PHE A 29 13.01 -28.09 17.22
C PHE A 29 13.35 -29.59 17.16
N GLY A 30 13.71 -30.17 18.31
CA GLY A 30 13.95 -31.60 18.48
C GLY A 30 15.44 -31.99 18.52
N GLY A 31 15.68 -33.29 18.69
CA GLY A 31 16.99 -33.92 18.78
C GLY A 31 17.00 -35.30 18.13
N ASP A 32 18.10 -36.03 18.30
CA ASP A 32 18.19 -37.44 17.90
C ASP A 32 17.34 -38.36 18.82
N PHE A 33 17.40 -39.68 18.60
CA PHE A 33 16.66 -40.66 19.41
C PHE A 33 17.00 -40.62 20.91
N TYR A 34 18.18 -40.12 21.27
CA TYR A 34 18.66 -40.01 22.65
C TYR A 34 18.45 -38.61 23.23
N GLY A 35 17.86 -37.69 22.46
CA GLY A 35 17.66 -36.30 22.85
C GLY A 35 18.90 -35.43 22.70
N ASN A 36 19.95 -35.90 22.01
CA ASN A 36 21.11 -35.08 21.69
C ASN A 36 20.78 -34.07 20.59
N ASP A 37 21.55 -32.99 20.54
CA ASP A 37 21.42 -32.00 19.48
C ASP A 37 21.84 -32.54 18.12
N LEU A 38 21.13 -32.10 17.08
CA LEU A 38 21.48 -32.41 15.70
C LEU A 38 22.58 -31.46 15.19
N GLY A 39 23.52 -31.93 14.38
CA GLY A 39 24.28 -31.04 13.49
C GLY A 39 23.36 -30.33 12.50
N VAL A 40 23.68 -29.09 12.13
CA VAL A 40 22.98 -28.36 11.07
C VAL A 40 24.02 -27.91 10.05
N ILE A 41 23.79 -28.21 8.77
CA ILE A 41 24.68 -27.82 7.67
C ILE A 41 23.89 -27.23 6.51
N VAL A 42 24.54 -26.32 5.81
CA VAL A 42 24.11 -25.68 4.56
C VAL A 42 25.39 -25.31 3.80
N ASP A 43 25.32 -25.19 2.47
CA ASP A 43 26.45 -24.70 1.68
C ASP A 43 26.82 -23.27 2.11
N GLN A 44 27.90 -23.15 2.89
CA GLN A 44 28.36 -21.88 3.42
C GLN A 44 28.98 -20.97 2.36
N SER A 45 29.22 -21.46 1.15
CA SER A 45 29.62 -20.61 0.02
C SER A 45 28.44 -19.80 -0.54
N LEU A 46 27.21 -20.29 -0.35
CA LEU A 46 25.95 -19.65 -0.78
C LEU A 46 25.24 -18.95 0.39
N VAL A 47 25.24 -19.54 1.58
CA VAL A 47 24.52 -19.05 2.76
C VAL A 47 25.38 -19.16 4.02
N ARG A 48 25.77 -18.04 4.61
CA ARG A 48 26.43 -18.05 5.92
C ARG A 48 25.40 -18.33 7.00
N MET A 49 25.65 -19.36 7.82
CA MET A 49 24.81 -19.71 8.96
C MET A 49 25.53 -19.39 10.27
N GLN A 50 24.81 -18.76 11.20
CA GLN A 50 25.30 -18.49 12.55
C GLN A 50 24.27 -18.92 13.58
N GLU A 51 24.60 -19.85 14.47
CA GLU A 51 23.77 -20.17 15.63
C GLU A 51 23.75 -18.96 16.59
N LYS A 52 22.57 -18.60 17.09
CA LYS A 52 22.36 -17.43 17.96
C LYS A 52 22.09 -17.82 19.38
N THR A 53 21.07 -18.64 19.59
CA THR A 53 20.57 -18.95 20.92
C THR A 53 20.13 -20.40 20.96
N ARG A 54 20.30 -21.01 22.13
CA ARG A 54 19.79 -22.33 22.46
C ARG A 54 18.80 -22.21 23.60
N LYS A 55 17.65 -22.87 23.46
CA LYS A 55 16.64 -23.05 24.52
C LYS A 55 16.28 -24.54 24.56
N TYR A 56 15.72 -25.03 25.66
CA TYR A 56 15.41 -26.45 25.83
C TYR A 56 14.75 -27.08 24.59
N GLY A 57 15.47 -27.97 23.88
CA GLY A 57 15.01 -28.64 22.65
C GLY A 57 14.88 -27.76 21.40
N MET A 58 15.36 -26.50 21.43
CA MET A 58 15.27 -25.53 20.34
C MET A 58 16.61 -24.84 20.08
N ARG A 59 16.97 -24.74 18.80
CA ARG A 59 18.17 -24.02 18.35
C ARG A 59 17.80 -23.01 17.29
N TYR A 60 18.38 -21.82 17.38
CA TYR A 60 18.05 -20.70 16.51
C TYR A 60 19.27 -20.32 15.68
N PHE A 61 19.06 -20.15 14.38
CA PHE A 61 20.11 -19.83 13.41
C PHE A 61 19.72 -18.59 12.62
N ASP A 62 20.72 -17.76 12.33
CA ASP A 62 20.63 -16.71 11.35
C ASP A 62 21.31 -17.17 10.05
N LEU A 63 20.51 -17.23 8.99
CA LEU A 63 20.99 -17.45 7.62
C LEU A 63 21.22 -16.11 6.94
N THR A 64 22.39 -15.89 6.36
CA THR A 64 22.72 -14.72 5.53
C THR A 64 23.08 -15.20 4.13
N ALA A 65 22.30 -14.83 3.14
CA ALA A 65 22.59 -15.17 1.75
C ALA A 65 23.81 -14.40 1.22
N LEU A 66 24.77 -15.11 0.63
CA LEU A 66 26.03 -14.56 0.14
C LEU A 66 26.05 -14.45 -1.39
N LYS A 67 25.57 -15.48 -2.08
CA LYS A 67 25.59 -15.58 -3.54
C LYS A 67 24.32 -16.25 -4.05
N PRO A 68 23.88 -15.94 -5.28
CA PRO A 68 22.73 -16.61 -5.89
C PRO A 68 23.04 -18.09 -6.10
N GLY A 69 22.05 -18.95 -5.88
CA GLY A 69 22.19 -20.39 -6.00
C GLY A 69 21.10 -21.13 -5.25
N GLN A 70 21.16 -22.46 -5.33
CA GLN A 70 20.29 -23.34 -4.56
C GLN A 70 21.15 -24.20 -3.65
N THR A 71 20.76 -24.32 -2.40
CA THR A 71 21.36 -25.25 -1.43
C THR A 71 20.24 -25.90 -0.64
N ILE A 72 20.58 -26.91 0.15
CA ILE A 72 19.66 -27.57 1.06
C ILE A 72 20.17 -27.36 2.48
N LEU A 73 19.25 -27.12 3.41
CA LEU A 73 19.51 -27.05 4.83
C LEU A 73 19.17 -28.41 5.45
N HIS A 74 20.16 -29.02 6.08
CA HIS A 74 20.08 -30.36 6.66
C HIS A 74 20.16 -30.32 8.18
N ALA A 75 19.48 -31.25 8.85
CA ALA A 75 19.68 -31.52 10.28
C ALA A 75 19.99 -33.01 10.49
N TYR A 76 21.16 -33.32 11.06
CA TYR A 76 21.70 -34.68 11.12
C TYR A 76 22.27 -35.06 12.48
N ALA A 77 22.33 -36.35 12.79
CA ALA A 77 23.19 -36.87 13.87
C ALA A 77 23.94 -38.09 13.36
N GLY A 78 25.27 -38.01 13.35
CA GLY A 78 26.10 -38.96 12.62
C GLY A 78 25.83 -38.89 11.11
N ILE A 79 25.37 -40.00 10.53
CA ILE A 79 25.06 -40.13 9.10
C ILE A 79 23.57 -40.04 8.79
N TYR A 80 22.71 -39.92 9.80
CA TYR A 80 21.27 -39.95 9.63
C TYR A 80 20.69 -38.54 9.61
N GLU A 81 19.74 -38.32 8.71
CA GLU A 81 18.96 -37.10 8.59
C GLU A 81 17.72 -37.19 9.49
N TYR A 82 17.55 -36.22 10.41
CA TYR A 82 16.51 -36.26 11.45
C TYR A 82 15.39 -35.22 11.25
N ALA A 83 15.56 -34.33 10.28
CA ALA A 83 14.53 -33.41 9.80
C ALA A 83 14.40 -33.52 8.29
N LEU A 84 13.24 -33.14 7.75
CA LEU A 84 13.08 -32.99 6.30
C LEU A 84 14.06 -31.91 5.78
N PRO A 85 14.89 -32.21 4.78
CA PRO A 85 15.79 -31.22 4.20
C PRO A 85 14.99 -30.05 3.61
N ILE A 86 15.42 -28.82 3.90
CA ILE A 86 14.71 -27.62 3.44
C ILE A 86 15.48 -26.98 2.29
N PRO A 87 14.88 -26.84 1.09
CA PRO A 87 15.47 -26.09 0.00
C PRO A 87 15.68 -24.62 0.40
N VAL A 88 16.88 -24.12 0.24
CA VAL A 88 17.24 -22.71 0.43
C VAL A 88 17.55 -22.13 -0.94
N ASN A 89 16.65 -21.26 -1.42
CA ASN A 89 16.77 -20.64 -2.74
C ASN A 89 17.30 -19.22 -2.57
N VAL A 90 18.56 -19.00 -2.93
CA VAL A 90 19.18 -17.67 -2.90
C VAL A 90 19.07 -17.02 -4.27
N THR A 91 18.34 -15.92 -4.33
CA THR A 91 18.20 -15.10 -5.53
C THR A 91 19.17 -13.92 -5.48
N LYS A 92 19.52 -13.34 -6.63
CA LYS A 92 20.32 -12.11 -6.67
C LYS A 92 19.60 -11.03 -5.85
N LYS A 93 20.38 -10.24 -5.07
CA LYS A 93 19.88 -8.94 -4.59
C LYS A 93 19.39 -8.21 -5.82
N MET A 94 18.15 -7.75 -5.83
CA MET A 94 17.64 -6.98 -6.96
C MET A 94 18.44 -5.68 -7.02
N SER A 95 19.53 -5.67 -7.78
CA SER A 95 20.19 -4.45 -8.20
C SER A 95 19.30 -3.84 -9.26
N THR A 96 18.47 -2.88 -8.89
CA THR A 96 17.67 -2.13 -9.85
C THR A 96 18.62 -1.37 -10.77
N PRO A 97 18.68 -1.69 -12.08
CA PRO A 97 19.54 -0.97 -13.01
C PRO A 97 19.24 0.54 -12.96
N GLN A 98 20.24 1.40 -13.19
CA GLN A 98 20.08 2.84 -13.02
C GLN A 98 18.93 3.43 -13.86
N GLY A 99 18.68 2.90 -15.06
CA GLY A 99 17.51 3.29 -15.87
C GLY A 99 16.15 2.97 -15.21
N LYS A 100 16.09 1.87 -14.44
CA LYS A 100 14.88 1.48 -13.70
C LYS A 100 14.67 2.34 -12.45
N LEU A 101 15.75 2.82 -11.82
CA LEU A 101 15.66 3.79 -10.73
C LEU A 101 15.02 5.11 -11.22
N ALA A 102 15.35 5.55 -12.43
CA ALA A 102 14.72 6.74 -13.02
C ALA A 102 13.22 6.55 -13.29
N GLN A 103 12.80 5.37 -13.76
CA GLN A 103 11.38 5.07 -13.98
C GLN A 103 10.60 4.98 -12.66
N ARG A 104 11.19 4.39 -11.62
CA ARG A 104 10.64 4.40 -10.25
C ARG A 104 10.47 5.82 -9.71
N GLN A 105 11.47 6.67 -9.94
CA GLN A 105 11.38 8.08 -9.60
C GLN A 105 10.24 8.75 -10.37
N GLY A 106 10.08 8.48 -11.66
CA GLY A 106 8.98 8.99 -12.47
C GLY A 106 7.60 8.63 -11.92
N ILE A 107 7.39 7.40 -11.46
CA ILE A 107 6.13 6.98 -10.80
C ILE A 107 5.85 7.83 -9.56
N VAL A 108 6.88 8.06 -8.74
CA VAL A 108 6.76 8.91 -7.54
C VAL A 108 6.53 10.36 -7.91
N ASP A 109 7.22 10.90 -8.90
CA ASP A 109 7.08 12.29 -9.34
C ASP A 109 5.66 12.54 -9.87
N GLU A 110 5.11 11.60 -10.65
CA GLU A 110 3.71 11.62 -11.07
C GLU A 110 2.78 11.63 -9.86
N ALA A 111 2.96 10.71 -8.91
CA ALA A 111 2.14 10.63 -7.70
C ALA A 111 2.18 11.95 -6.90
N ARG A 112 3.38 12.51 -6.70
CA ARG A 112 3.58 13.74 -5.93
C ARG A 112 3.10 14.99 -6.67
N SER A 113 3.02 14.96 -8.00
CA SER A 113 2.47 16.08 -8.79
C SER A 113 1.02 16.43 -8.42
N HIS A 114 0.28 15.46 -7.87
CA HIS A 114 -1.12 15.55 -7.44
C HIS A 114 -1.31 15.97 -5.97
N VAL A 115 -0.25 15.96 -5.16
CA VAL A 115 -0.33 16.33 -3.72
C VAL A 115 -0.84 17.76 -3.56
N GLY A 116 -1.89 17.92 -2.75
CA GLY A 116 -2.56 19.21 -2.51
C GLY A 116 -3.34 19.77 -3.71
N LYS A 117 -3.38 19.07 -4.85
CA LYS A 117 -4.10 19.51 -6.07
C LYS A 117 -5.28 18.61 -6.39
N ALA A 118 -5.14 17.31 -6.17
CA ALA A 118 -6.18 16.33 -6.42
C ALA A 118 -6.99 16.00 -5.15
N HIS A 119 -8.24 15.63 -5.35
CA HIS A 119 -9.14 15.22 -4.28
C HIS A 119 -9.31 13.71 -4.24
N TYR A 120 -9.87 13.21 -3.13
CA TYR A 120 -10.28 11.82 -3.04
C TYR A 120 -11.74 11.66 -3.45
N LEU A 121 -12.03 10.64 -4.26
CA LEU A 121 -13.38 10.21 -4.61
C LEU A 121 -13.38 8.73 -4.98
N TRP A 122 -14.19 7.94 -4.28
CA TRP A 122 -14.29 6.51 -4.49
C TRP A 122 -14.61 6.16 -5.97
N GLY A 123 -13.81 5.29 -6.58
CA GLY A 123 -14.02 4.80 -7.95
C GLY A 123 -13.59 5.73 -9.09
N SER A 124 -12.97 6.87 -8.80
CA SER A 124 -12.64 7.91 -9.80
C SER A 124 -11.36 7.67 -10.61
N ALA A 125 -10.38 6.94 -10.05
CA ALA A 125 -9.14 6.53 -10.72
C ALA A 125 -8.42 7.62 -11.56
N GLY A 126 -8.37 8.86 -11.06
CA GLY A 126 -7.62 9.98 -11.65
C GLY A 126 -8.39 10.86 -12.61
N ASN A 127 -9.70 10.66 -12.71
CA ASN A 127 -10.54 11.42 -13.63
C ASN A 127 -10.94 12.80 -13.06
N THR A 128 -10.89 13.81 -13.91
CA THR A 128 -11.49 15.13 -13.69
C THR A 128 -12.98 15.07 -14.04
N PRO A 129 -13.90 15.61 -13.20
CA PRO A 129 -15.33 15.54 -13.44
C PRO A 129 -15.74 16.02 -14.82
N GLY A 130 -16.41 15.16 -15.60
CA GLY A 130 -16.88 15.46 -16.95
C GLY A 130 -15.83 15.36 -18.07
N LEU A 131 -14.57 15.04 -17.75
CA LEU A 131 -13.53 14.75 -18.74
C LEU A 131 -13.29 13.25 -18.87
N SER A 132 -12.46 12.85 -19.85
CA SER A 132 -12.10 11.44 -20.10
C SER A 132 -10.59 11.21 -19.92
N ASP A 133 -10.04 11.75 -18.83
CA ASP A 133 -8.62 11.89 -18.53
C ASP A 133 -8.13 11.04 -17.33
N GLY A 134 -8.95 10.09 -16.87
CA GLY A 134 -8.62 9.12 -15.82
C GLY A 134 -7.68 8.01 -16.29
N ALA A 135 -7.52 6.97 -15.46
CA ALA A 135 -6.77 5.78 -15.85
C ALA A 135 -7.44 5.08 -17.04
N GLN A 136 -6.66 4.40 -17.88
CA GLN A 136 -7.15 3.79 -19.13
C GLN A 136 -8.37 2.85 -18.92
N TYR A 137 -8.42 2.13 -17.79
CA TYR A 137 -9.51 1.21 -17.46
C TYR A 137 -10.74 1.90 -16.84
N LYS A 138 -10.63 3.18 -16.45
CA LYS A 138 -11.69 4.03 -15.89
C LYS A 138 -11.48 5.49 -16.32
N PRO A 139 -11.65 5.81 -17.61
CA PRO A 139 -11.25 7.12 -18.12
C PRO A 139 -12.19 8.27 -17.73
N ALA A 140 -13.48 8.00 -17.48
CA ALA A 140 -14.53 9.01 -17.34
C ALA A 140 -15.61 8.63 -16.31
N THR A 141 -15.26 8.40 -15.05
CA THR A 141 -16.21 7.98 -14.00
C THR A 141 -16.73 9.11 -13.11
N ALA A 142 -15.96 10.18 -12.91
CA ALA A 142 -16.33 11.30 -12.06
C ALA A 142 -17.22 12.30 -12.83
N LYS A 143 -18.25 12.80 -12.15
CA LYS A 143 -19.20 13.79 -12.69
C LYS A 143 -19.39 14.94 -11.71
N MET A 144 -19.83 16.08 -12.20
CA MET A 144 -20.27 17.19 -11.33
C MET A 144 -21.75 17.02 -10.99
N LEU A 145 -22.09 17.16 -9.71
CA LEU A 145 -23.49 17.30 -9.31
C LEU A 145 -24.03 18.65 -9.77
N THR A 146 -25.33 18.69 -10.07
CA THR A 146 -26.06 19.95 -10.17
C THR A 146 -26.02 20.65 -8.83
N ASP A 147 -25.75 21.95 -8.83
CA ASP A 147 -25.68 22.71 -7.61
C ASP A 147 -27.04 22.70 -6.87
N SER A 148 -27.00 22.41 -5.57
CA SER A 148 -28.13 22.41 -4.65
C SER A 148 -27.77 23.26 -3.44
N PHE A 149 -28.69 24.13 -3.05
CA PHE A 149 -28.59 24.95 -1.83
C PHE A 149 -29.61 24.52 -0.77
N ALA A 150 -30.18 23.31 -0.90
CA ALA A 150 -31.10 22.77 0.07
C ALA A 150 -30.40 22.58 1.44
N PRO A 151 -30.98 23.05 2.56
CA PRO A 151 -30.34 22.98 3.89
C PRO A 151 -29.88 21.60 4.33
N ASN A 152 -30.60 20.55 3.94
CA ASN A 152 -30.34 19.17 4.29
C ASN A 152 -29.43 18.43 3.29
N GLU A 153 -29.24 19.00 2.10
CA GLU A 153 -28.54 18.33 1.02
C GLU A 153 -27.85 19.33 0.07
N PRO A 154 -26.94 20.19 0.60
CA PRO A 154 -26.22 21.11 -0.25
C PRO A 154 -25.19 20.36 -1.10
N TYR A 155 -25.03 20.80 -2.34
CA TYR A 155 -23.96 20.36 -3.23
C TYR A 155 -23.56 21.56 -4.04
N VAL A 156 -22.40 22.16 -3.80
CA VAL A 156 -21.95 23.30 -4.61
C VAL A 156 -20.60 22.98 -5.18
N GLN A 157 -20.51 22.86 -6.50
CA GLN A 157 -19.30 22.43 -7.23
C GLN A 157 -18.73 21.11 -6.71
N THR A 158 -19.62 20.15 -6.45
CA THR A 158 -19.27 18.85 -5.85
C THR A 158 -19.15 17.76 -6.91
N ALA A 159 -18.03 17.05 -6.91
CA ALA A 159 -17.87 15.85 -7.73
C ALA A 159 -18.51 14.62 -7.07
N PHE A 160 -18.98 13.69 -7.91
CA PHE A 160 -19.55 12.42 -7.47
C PHE A 160 -19.25 11.25 -8.41
N THR A 161 -19.43 10.04 -7.89
CA THR A 161 -19.52 8.78 -8.65
C THR A 161 -20.71 7.95 -8.16
N ASP A 162 -21.21 7.03 -8.99
CA ASP A 162 -22.25 6.05 -8.61
C ASP A 162 -21.68 4.61 -8.41
N ILE A 163 -20.36 4.48 -8.32
CA ILE A 163 -19.70 3.19 -8.16
C ILE A 163 -19.96 2.64 -6.75
N ASN A 164 -20.68 1.52 -6.67
CA ASN A 164 -21.10 0.90 -5.41
C ASN A 164 -21.89 1.85 -4.50
N GLY A 165 -22.77 2.66 -5.11
CA GLY A 165 -23.58 3.69 -4.46
C GLY A 165 -23.08 5.10 -4.74
N ARG A 166 -23.88 6.10 -4.37
CA ARG A 166 -23.55 7.52 -4.55
C ARG A 166 -22.40 7.91 -3.61
N ASN A 167 -21.26 8.26 -4.18
CA ASN A 167 -20.11 8.80 -3.46
C ASN A 167 -19.95 10.27 -3.84
N THR A 168 -19.75 11.14 -2.86
CA THR A 168 -19.49 12.56 -3.10
C THR A 168 -18.13 12.93 -2.55
N CYS A 169 -17.45 13.87 -3.20
CA CYS A 169 -16.17 14.37 -2.73
C CYS A 169 -16.38 15.38 -1.60
N ALA A 170 -15.57 15.28 -0.54
CA ALA A 170 -15.56 16.23 0.58
C ALA A 170 -14.65 17.44 0.30
N GLY A 171 -13.91 17.45 -0.82
CA GLY A 171 -13.10 18.59 -1.26
C GLY A 171 -11.95 18.94 -0.31
N SER A 172 -11.27 17.94 0.26
CA SER A 172 -10.17 18.15 1.21
C SER A 172 -10.58 19.04 2.41
N CYS A 173 -11.79 18.82 2.93
CA CYS A 173 -12.39 19.68 3.96
C CYS A 173 -11.57 19.81 5.26
N ASN A 174 -10.68 18.87 5.59
CA ASN A 174 -9.83 18.97 6.78
C ASN A 174 -8.86 20.16 6.73
N ASN A 175 -8.62 20.72 5.54
CA ASN A 175 -7.75 21.89 5.37
C ASN A 175 -8.48 23.22 5.63
N PHE A 176 -9.77 23.18 5.98
CA PHE A 176 -10.60 24.38 6.12
C PHE A 176 -11.42 24.37 7.41
N PRO A 177 -11.70 25.55 7.98
CA PRO A 177 -12.62 25.68 9.10
C PRO A 177 -14.01 25.11 8.74
N GLN A 178 -14.47 24.16 9.54
CA GLN A 178 -15.82 23.61 9.40
C GLN A 178 -16.82 24.47 10.18
N LEU A 179 -17.99 24.70 9.58
CA LEU A 179 -19.08 25.48 10.16
C LEU A 179 -20.06 24.61 10.96
N THR A 180 -20.79 25.24 11.88
CA THR A 180 -21.90 24.64 12.64
C THR A 180 -23.15 24.49 11.77
N VAL A 181 -24.14 23.72 12.24
CA VAL A 181 -25.44 23.57 11.54
C VAL A 181 -26.12 24.91 11.32
N GLN A 182 -26.10 25.79 12.32
CA GLN A 182 -26.76 27.10 12.24
C GLN A 182 -26.09 27.98 11.18
N GLU A 183 -24.76 28.06 11.20
CA GLU A 183 -23.99 28.82 10.20
C GLU A 183 -24.18 28.29 8.77
N VAL A 184 -24.29 26.96 8.59
CA VAL A 184 -24.63 26.35 7.30
C VAL A 184 -26.02 26.79 6.84
N ASN A 185 -27.04 26.72 7.71
CA ASN A 185 -28.40 27.12 7.38
C ASN A 185 -28.50 28.61 7.06
N ASP A 186 -27.75 29.45 7.77
CA ASP A 186 -27.70 30.89 7.52
C ASP A 186 -27.06 31.18 6.16
N PHE A 187 -25.95 30.50 5.84
CA PHE A 187 -25.31 30.61 4.53
C PHE A 187 -26.23 30.16 3.39
N LEU A 188 -26.86 28.99 3.51
CA LEU A 188 -27.73 28.45 2.46
C LEU A 188 -28.96 29.32 2.24
N ARG A 189 -29.49 29.96 3.29
CA ARG A 189 -30.56 30.96 3.19
C ARG A 189 -30.11 32.25 2.50
N ALA A 190 -28.86 32.67 2.73
CA ALA A 190 -28.28 33.86 2.08
C ALA A 190 -27.90 33.62 0.60
N GLY A 191 -27.80 32.36 0.16
CA GLY A 191 -27.47 31.99 -1.22
C GLY A 191 -26.01 32.28 -1.60
N THR A 192 -25.74 32.46 -2.90
CA THR A 192 -24.37 32.61 -3.46
C THR A 192 -23.69 33.95 -3.15
N ALA A 193 -24.37 34.88 -2.45
CA ALA A 193 -23.86 36.22 -2.16
C ALA A 193 -22.64 36.24 -1.20
N VAL A 194 -22.31 35.10 -0.58
CA VAL A 194 -21.31 35.02 0.51
C VAL A 194 -20.21 34.00 0.22
N LEU A 195 -19.88 33.67 -1.03
CA LEU A 195 -18.77 32.75 -1.35
C LEU A 195 -17.41 33.32 -0.87
N GLN A 196 -17.14 33.17 0.42
CA GLN A 196 -15.89 33.54 1.05
C GLN A 196 -14.88 32.42 0.80
N ASN A 197 -13.69 32.79 0.37
CA ASN A 197 -12.49 31.95 0.47
C ASN A 197 -12.45 30.67 -0.37
N LYS A 198 -13.17 30.60 -1.51
CA LYS A 198 -13.09 29.47 -2.46
C LYS A 198 -13.42 28.10 -1.83
N VAL A 199 -14.22 28.08 -0.77
CA VAL A 199 -14.78 26.85 -0.18
C VAL A 199 -16.29 26.82 -0.36
N THR A 200 -16.85 25.64 -0.57
CA THR A 200 -18.29 25.48 -0.84
C THR A 200 -18.88 24.30 -0.05
N PRO A 201 -20.14 24.42 0.43
CA PRO A 201 -20.78 23.40 1.23
C PRO A 201 -21.16 22.18 0.39
N ARG A 202 -21.07 21.00 0.99
CA ARG A 202 -21.51 19.74 0.37
C ARG A 202 -21.85 18.66 1.38
N THR A 203 -22.81 17.80 1.05
CA THR A 203 -23.02 16.55 1.78
C THR A 203 -21.99 15.50 1.34
N TYR A 204 -21.20 14.97 2.27
CA TYR A 204 -20.25 13.88 2.05
C TYR A 204 -20.91 12.51 2.22
N SER A 205 -20.84 11.69 1.16
CA SER A 205 -21.32 10.31 1.12
C SER A 205 -20.22 9.38 0.62
N LEU A 206 -20.12 8.20 1.23
CA LEU A 206 -19.25 7.12 0.78
C LEU A 206 -20.00 5.80 0.84
N LYS A 207 -19.98 5.07 -0.28
CA LYS A 207 -20.75 3.84 -0.55
C LYS A 207 -22.24 4.03 -0.29
N GLY A 208 -22.79 5.17 -0.75
CA GLY A 208 -24.19 5.54 -0.59
C GLY A 208 -24.61 5.94 0.83
N LYS A 209 -23.68 6.06 1.78
CA LYS A 209 -23.97 6.46 3.16
C LYS A 209 -23.37 7.83 3.45
N ILE A 210 -24.21 8.76 3.93
CA ILE A 210 -23.76 10.03 4.48
C ILE A 210 -22.81 9.75 5.64
N LYS A 211 -21.67 10.43 5.64
CA LYS A 211 -20.64 10.27 6.67
C LYS A 211 -20.72 11.44 7.65
N PRO A 212 -20.91 11.20 8.95
CA PRO A 212 -21.04 12.26 9.95
C PRO A 212 -19.66 12.86 10.25
N ILE A 213 -19.21 13.78 9.40
CA ILE A 213 -17.95 14.52 9.57
C ILE A 213 -18.22 16.03 9.61
N GLY A 214 -17.25 16.79 10.12
CA GLY A 214 -17.39 18.23 10.38
C GLY A 214 -17.97 18.53 11.77
N LYS A 215 -18.03 19.81 12.17
CA LYS A 215 -18.48 20.20 13.53
C LYS A 215 -19.93 19.79 13.83
N ALA A 216 -20.76 19.78 12.80
CA ALA A 216 -22.18 19.44 12.89
C ALA A 216 -22.45 17.93 12.95
N ASN A 217 -21.50 17.08 12.55
CA ASN A 217 -21.66 15.63 12.37
C ASN A 217 -22.91 15.21 11.56
N ASN A 218 -23.47 16.10 10.74
CA ASN A 218 -24.59 15.84 9.84
C ASN A 218 -24.15 15.46 8.42
N GLY A 219 -22.84 15.39 8.19
CA GLY A 219 -22.22 15.08 6.92
C GLY A 219 -22.14 16.24 5.93
N ILE A 220 -22.52 17.45 6.33
CA ILE A 220 -22.24 18.66 5.56
C ILE A 220 -20.84 19.15 5.90
N VAL A 221 -20.01 19.33 4.87
CA VAL A 221 -18.63 19.82 4.99
C VAL A 221 -18.34 20.98 4.07
N TRP A 222 -17.33 21.73 4.44
CA TRP A 222 -16.79 22.85 3.66
C TRP A 222 -15.43 22.45 3.10
N GLY A 223 -15.36 22.36 1.77
CA GLY A 223 -14.15 21.97 1.04
C GLY A 223 -13.93 22.82 -0.19
N GLU A 224 -12.84 22.55 -0.91
CA GLU A 224 -12.51 23.19 -2.18
C GLU A 224 -13.48 22.77 -3.28
N PRO A 225 -13.73 23.61 -4.29
CA PRO A 225 -14.50 23.21 -5.47
C PRO A 225 -13.82 22.06 -6.20
N CYS A 226 -14.62 21.10 -6.68
CA CYS A 226 -14.12 19.93 -7.41
C CYS A 226 -13.91 20.21 -8.91
N ALA A 227 -14.43 21.32 -9.42
CA ALA A 227 -14.29 21.69 -10.83
C ALA A 227 -12.81 21.82 -11.22
N GLY A 228 -12.43 21.18 -12.33
CA GLY A 228 -11.06 21.22 -12.87
C GLY A 228 -10.01 20.43 -12.06
N ARG A 229 -10.42 19.66 -11.05
CA ARG A 229 -9.50 18.84 -10.24
C ARG A 229 -9.62 17.37 -10.57
N LYS A 230 -8.48 16.68 -10.57
CA LYS A 230 -8.45 15.21 -10.62
C LYS A 230 -8.95 14.63 -9.30
N HIS A 231 -9.61 13.49 -9.40
CA HIS A 231 -10.06 12.74 -8.24
C HIS A 231 -9.50 11.32 -8.27
N PHE A 232 -9.09 10.81 -7.12
CA PHE A 232 -8.58 9.45 -6.99
C PHE A 232 -9.23 8.72 -5.81
N ASP A 233 -9.38 7.40 -5.91
CA ASP A 233 -9.40 6.54 -4.72
C ASP A 233 -8.00 5.97 -4.48
N CYS A 234 -7.77 5.30 -3.35
CA CYS A 234 -6.44 4.84 -2.98
C CYS A 234 -5.83 3.88 -4.03
N ILE A 235 -6.59 2.88 -4.48
CA ILE A 235 -6.11 1.93 -5.50
C ILE A 235 -6.03 2.52 -6.91
N GLY A 236 -6.99 3.36 -7.29
CA GLY A 236 -6.98 4.05 -8.58
C GLY A 236 -5.83 5.03 -8.68
N PHE A 237 -5.41 5.66 -7.58
CA PHE A 237 -4.21 6.48 -7.51
C PHE A 237 -2.94 5.68 -7.86
N VAL A 238 -2.72 4.56 -7.17
CA VAL A 238 -1.55 3.71 -7.39
C VAL A 238 -1.53 3.17 -8.82
N ASN A 239 -2.65 2.62 -9.28
CA ASN A 239 -2.78 2.09 -10.65
C ASN A 239 -2.55 3.18 -11.70
N TYR A 240 -3.08 4.39 -11.50
CA TYR A 240 -2.89 5.52 -12.42
C TYR A 240 -1.41 5.89 -12.55
N CYS A 241 -0.71 6.05 -11.42
CA CYS A 241 0.70 6.45 -11.42
C CYS A 241 1.58 5.38 -12.09
N ILE A 242 1.36 4.10 -11.79
CA ILE A 242 2.14 3.01 -12.38
C ILE A 242 1.85 2.86 -13.88
N ALA A 243 0.59 3.05 -14.31
CA ALA A 243 0.19 2.95 -15.73
C ALA A 243 0.88 3.93 -16.67
N LYS A 244 1.43 5.02 -16.15
CA LYS A 244 2.20 5.99 -16.95
C LYS A 244 3.58 5.47 -17.34
N PHE A 245 4.12 4.51 -16.59
CA PHE A 245 5.51 4.06 -16.73
C PHE A 245 5.64 2.56 -17.05
N TRP A 246 4.56 1.80 -16.99
CA TRP A 246 4.58 0.34 -17.20
C TRP A 246 4.03 -0.05 -18.59
N ALA A 247 4.83 -0.78 -19.39
CA ALA A 247 4.56 -1.07 -20.81
C ALA A 247 3.45 -2.12 -21.11
N PRO A 248 3.33 -3.27 -20.42
CA PRO A 248 2.20 -4.19 -20.53
C PRO A 248 0.99 -3.64 -19.75
N LYS A 249 0.00 -3.17 -20.50
CA LYS A 249 -1.24 -2.55 -19.98
C LYS A 249 -2.23 -3.53 -19.32
N THR A 250 -1.85 -4.79 -19.10
CA THR A 250 -2.78 -5.91 -18.85
C THR A 250 -3.20 -6.10 -17.38
N ALA A 251 -2.55 -5.44 -16.42
CA ALA A 251 -2.87 -5.61 -14.98
C ALA A 251 -3.51 -4.37 -14.32
N PHE A 252 -3.96 -3.37 -15.09
CA PHE A 252 -4.60 -2.20 -14.50
C PHE A 252 -6.07 -2.42 -14.18
N GLY A 253 -6.51 -1.88 -13.04
CA GLY A 253 -7.88 -2.06 -12.55
C GLY A 253 -8.06 -3.19 -11.53
N LEU A 254 -6.97 -3.82 -11.09
CA LEU A 254 -7.01 -4.77 -9.98
C LEU A 254 -7.46 -4.10 -8.68
N ASP A 255 -8.25 -4.84 -7.91
CA ASP A 255 -8.62 -4.51 -6.54
C ASP A 255 -7.41 -4.68 -5.60
N ILE A 256 -7.37 -3.90 -4.51
CA ILE A 256 -6.30 -3.94 -3.50
C ILE A 256 -6.09 -5.37 -2.99
N LYS A 257 -7.17 -6.11 -2.73
CA LYS A 257 -7.12 -7.50 -2.27
C LYS A 257 -6.39 -8.39 -3.25
N VAL A 258 -6.68 -8.26 -4.54
CA VAL A 258 -6.02 -9.09 -5.57
C VAL A 258 -4.52 -8.75 -5.63
N LEU A 259 -4.20 -7.45 -5.69
CA LEU A 259 -2.83 -6.97 -5.78
C LEU A 259 -1.98 -7.36 -4.55
N MET A 260 -2.55 -7.29 -3.34
CA MET A 260 -1.82 -7.56 -2.09
C MET A 260 -1.77 -9.04 -1.71
N THR A 261 -2.78 -9.83 -2.09
CA THR A 261 -2.78 -11.27 -1.82
C THR A 261 -1.90 -12.03 -2.81
N ASN A 262 -1.88 -11.65 -4.09
CA ASN A 262 -1.08 -12.32 -5.11
C ASN A 262 -0.32 -11.31 -6.00
N PRO A 263 0.68 -10.60 -5.47
CA PRO A 263 1.40 -9.56 -6.23
C PRO A 263 2.09 -10.09 -7.49
N ASN A 264 2.54 -11.35 -7.48
CA ASN A 264 3.25 -11.96 -8.60
C ASN A 264 2.40 -12.04 -9.88
N MET A 265 1.07 -12.21 -9.75
CA MET A 265 0.17 -12.25 -10.92
C MET A 265 0.10 -10.90 -11.67
N ALA A 266 0.44 -9.82 -10.97
CA ALA A 266 0.46 -8.46 -11.47
C ALA A 266 1.90 -7.97 -11.71
N GLY A 267 2.89 -8.86 -11.72
CA GLY A 267 4.27 -8.45 -11.95
C GLY A 267 4.92 -7.70 -10.78
N PHE A 268 4.41 -7.87 -9.56
CA PHE A 268 5.03 -7.35 -8.35
C PHE A 268 5.68 -8.50 -7.56
N VAL A 269 6.69 -8.18 -6.76
CA VAL A 269 7.29 -9.09 -5.77
C VAL A 269 7.14 -8.52 -4.38
N GLU A 270 6.99 -9.38 -3.38
CA GLU A 270 6.95 -8.94 -1.98
C GLU A 270 8.34 -8.52 -1.49
N VAL A 271 8.41 -7.43 -0.72
CA VAL A 271 9.66 -6.88 -0.17
C VAL A 271 9.63 -6.97 1.35
N THR A 272 10.16 -8.06 1.88
CA THR A 272 10.12 -8.41 3.31
C THR A 272 11.20 -7.75 4.15
N ASP A 273 12.34 -7.35 3.56
CA ASP A 273 13.43 -6.70 4.30
C ASP A 273 13.07 -5.24 4.61
N PRO A 274 12.81 -4.85 5.88
CA PRO A 274 12.36 -3.49 6.22
C PRO A 274 13.38 -2.40 5.84
N THR A 275 14.64 -2.75 5.60
CA THR A 275 15.70 -1.82 5.19
C THR A 275 15.78 -1.62 3.68
N ASP A 276 15.25 -2.55 2.89
CA ASP A 276 15.19 -2.46 1.43
C ASP A 276 13.96 -1.63 1.01
N VAL A 277 14.04 -0.31 1.17
CA VAL A 277 13.00 0.63 0.75
C VAL A 277 13.42 1.31 -0.56
N LEU A 278 12.57 1.27 -1.58
CA LEU A 278 12.79 1.98 -2.84
C LEU A 278 11.60 2.86 -3.23
N ASN A 279 11.89 3.87 -4.07
CA ASN A 279 10.87 4.69 -4.70
C ASN A 279 9.94 3.81 -5.53
N GLY A 280 8.64 4.09 -5.39
CA GLY A 280 7.59 3.36 -6.09
C GLY A 280 7.27 1.98 -5.50
N ASP A 281 7.83 1.62 -4.34
CA ASP A 281 7.33 0.49 -3.57
C ASP A 281 5.86 0.75 -3.20
N VAL A 282 5.01 -0.25 -3.36
CA VAL A 282 3.58 -0.17 -3.05
C VAL A 282 3.36 -0.80 -1.69
N ILE A 283 2.60 -0.12 -0.83
CA ILE A 283 2.32 -0.56 0.54
C ILE A 283 0.82 -0.73 0.75
N GLY A 284 0.42 -1.75 1.48
CA GLY A 284 -0.99 -2.07 1.75
C GLY A 284 -1.28 -2.20 3.25
N GLN A 285 -2.47 -1.76 3.66
CA GLN A 285 -2.98 -1.96 5.03
C GLN A 285 -4.04 -3.05 5.07
N TYR A 286 -3.93 -3.91 6.07
CA TYR A 286 -4.85 -5.01 6.35
C TYR A 286 -5.30 -4.96 7.81
N ASN A 287 -6.59 -5.16 8.05
CA ASN A 287 -7.10 -5.52 9.37
C ASN A 287 -8.17 -6.62 9.21
N THR A 288 -8.49 -7.30 10.31
CA THR A 288 -9.44 -8.44 10.31
C THR A 288 -10.86 -8.03 9.97
N GLU A 289 -11.27 -6.80 10.29
CA GLU A 289 -12.62 -6.30 10.06
C GLU A 289 -12.88 -5.92 8.58
N ASN A 290 -11.93 -5.22 7.97
CA ASN A 290 -12.08 -4.62 6.64
C ASN A 290 -11.25 -5.32 5.56
N GLY A 291 -10.40 -6.28 5.93
CA GLY A 291 -9.43 -6.89 5.03
C GLY A 291 -8.42 -5.87 4.52
N TRP A 292 -8.00 -6.02 3.26
CA TRP A 292 -7.19 -5.01 2.55
C TRP A 292 -8.04 -3.79 2.23
N HIS A 293 -7.77 -2.67 2.88
CA HIS A 293 -8.65 -1.50 2.84
C HIS A 293 -7.96 -0.21 2.41
N HIS A 294 -6.64 -0.18 2.39
CA HIS A 294 -5.89 1.01 1.98
C HIS A 294 -4.54 0.67 1.33
N ILE A 295 -4.06 1.58 0.48
CA ILE A 295 -2.85 1.39 -0.33
C ILE A 295 -2.18 2.74 -0.63
N GLY A 296 -0.85 2.74 -0.73
CA GLY A 296 -0.05 3.92 -1.06
C GLY A 296 1.26 3.58 -1.76
N LEU A 297 2.04 4.61 -2.09
CA LEU A 297 3.38 4.49 -2.67
C LEU A 297 4.42 5.05 -1.70
N VAL A 298 5.57 4.39 -1.61
CA VAL A 298 6.72 4.86 -0.82
C VAL A 298 7.66 5.66 -1.71
N TYR A 299 8.24 6.70 -1.12
CA TYR A 299 9.36 7.41 -1.71
C TYR A 299 10.38 7.88 -0.68
N MET A 300 11.62 8.08 -1.12
CA MET A 300 12.74 8.55 -0.31
C MET A 300 12.85 10.07 -0.45
N SER A 301 12.73 10.76 0.68
CA SER A 301 13.02 12.18 0.84
C SER A 301 14.32 12.32 1.65
N GLY A 302 15.45 12.37 0.96
CA GLY A 302 16.75 12.27 1.61
C GLY A 302 16.95 10.90 2.25
N LYS A 303 17.10 10.87 3.58
CA LYS A 303 17.26 9.62 4.36
C LYS A 303 15.94 9.08 4.91
N THR A 304 14.85 9.81 4.76
CA THR A 304 13.54 9.44 5.30
C THR A 304 12.66 8.85 4.21
N ALA A 305 12.08 7.68 4.46
CA ALA A 305 11.03 7.13 3.61
C ALA A 305 9.68 7.77 3.99
N LYS A 306 8.93 8.24 2.99
CA LYS A 306 7.61 8.87 3.13
C LYS A 306 6.58 8.13 2.27
N VAL A 307 5.31 8.37 2.55
CA VAL A 307 4.18 7.77 1.82
C VAL A 307 3.45 8.85 1.04
N VAL A 308 3.19 8.61 -0.25
CA VAL A 308 2.24 9.39 -1.04
C VAL A 308 0.99 8.54 -1.33
N GLN A 309 -0.18 9.09 -1.07
CA GLN A 309 -1.44 8.35 -1.07
C GLN A 309 -2.65 9.25 -1.31
N ALA A 310 -3.71 8.70 -1.91
CA ALA A 310 -5.05 9.28 -1.83
C ALA A 310 -5.70 8.77 -0.53
N ALA A 311 -5.60 9.57 0.54
CA ALA A 311 -5.84 9.11 1.91
C ALA A 311 -7.33 8.89 2.21
N ASP A 312 -8.14 9.94 2.07
CA ASP A 312 -9.60 9.93 2.27
C ASP A 312 -10.20 11.21 1.69
N SER A 313 -11.52 11.25 1.49
CA SER A 313 -12.29 12.39 0.96
C SER A 313 -11.97 13.71 1.69
N PRO A 314 -11.89 13.76 3.04
CA PRO A 314 -11.57 14.98 3.77
C PRO A 314 -10.12 15.46 3.63
N ILE A 315 -9.21 14.62 3.13
CA ILE A 315 -7.78 14.92 3.05
C ILE A 315 -7.36 15.16 1.59
N GLY A 316 -7.75 14.27 0.68
CA GLY A 316 -7.30 14.26 -0.72
C GLY A 316 -6.01 13.45 -0.90
N VAL A 317 -5.18 13.87 -1.86
CA VAL A 317 -3.84 13.28 -2.08
C VAL A 317 -2.81 14.00 -1.21
N THR A 318 -2.08 13.24 -0.39
CA THR A 318 -1.10 13.75 0.58
C THR A 318 0.21 12.98 0.52
N ASP A 319 1.30 13.62 0.94
CA ASP A 319 2.60 13.01 1.22
C ASP A 319 3.17 13.36 2.62
N SER A 320 2.28 13.66 3.56
CA SER A 320 2.60 14.08 4.93
C SER A 320 3.25 12.97 5.77
N ASP A 321 2.92 11.71 5.50
CA ASP A 321 3.22 10.61 6.41
C ASP A 321 4.61 10.01 6.16
N ASP A 322 5.35 9.78 7.24
CA ASP A 322 6.56 8.97 7.19
C ASP A 322 6.20 7.48 7.05
N TYR A 323 6.95 6.76 6.21
CA TYR A 323 6.79 5.32 6.09
C TYR A 323 7.36 4.62 7.33
N LYS A 324 6.48 3.92 8.05
CA LYS A 324 6.83 3.07 9.20
C LYS A 324 6.41 1.63 8.88
N PRO A 325 7.34 0.67 8.75
CA PRO A 325 6.98 -0.72 8.42
C PRO A 325 5.90 -1.33 9.33
N SER A 326 5.85 -0.95 10.61
CA SER A 326 4.85 -1.43 11.56
C SER A 326 3.42 -0.89 11.32
N SER A 327 3.25 0.17 10.53
CA SER A 327 1.96 0.77 10.20
C SER A 327 1.37 0.24 8.88
N TRP A 328 2.08 -0.64 8.19
CA TRP A 328 1.71 -1.21 6.90
C TRP A 328 1.84 -2.73 6.95
N SER A 329 0.82 -3.43 6.47
CA SER A 329 0.76 -4.90 6.61
C SER A 329 1.60 -5.63 5.56
N LYS A 330 1.82 -5.01 4.40
CA LYS A 330 2.62 -5.58 3.32
C LYS A 330 3.24 -4.49 2.46
N ARG A 331 4.42 -4.78 1.90
CA ARG A 331 5.07 -3.98 0.86
C ARG A 331 5.42 -4.86 -0.32
N ILE A 332 5.09 -4.40 -1.52
CA ILE A 332 5.37 -5.06 -2.78
C ILE A 332 6.09 -4.08 -3.72
N ARG A 333 6.78 -4.62 -4.72
CA ARG A 333 7.61 -3.85 -5.65
C ARG A 333 7.38 -4.34 -7.06
N LEU A 334 7.09 -3.43 -7.99
CA LEU A 334 6.99 -3.77 -9.41
C LEU A 334 8.33 -4.37 -9.87
N MET A 335 8.31 -5.51 -10.57
CA MET A 335 9.53 -6.18 -11.00
C MET A 335 10.30 -5.32 -12.01
N ASP A 336 11.64 -5.32 -11.93
CA ASP A 336 12.47 -4.42 -12.75
C ASP A 336 12.40 -4.72 -14.26
N ASN A 337 12.09 -5.96 -14.67
CA ASN A 337 11.91 -6.33 -16.07
C ASN A 337 10.64 -5.73 -16.70
N LEU A 338 9.76 -5.16 -15.87
CA LEU A 338 8.50 -4.56 -16.29
C LEU A 338 8.56 -3.05 -16.37
N LEU A 339 9.51 -2.41 -15.69
CA LEU A 339 9.69 -0.97 -15.73
C LEU A 339 10.18 -0.49 -17.10
#